data_AF-A0A3B9SQU3-F1
#
_entry.id   AF-A0A3B9SQU3-F1
#
_cell.length_a   1.000
_cell.length_b   1.000
_cell.length_c   1.000
_cell.angle_alpha   90.00
_cell.angle_beta   90.00
_cell.angle_gamma   90.00
#
_symmetry.space_group_name_H-M   'P 1'
#
loop_
_entity.id
_entity.type
_entity.pdbx_description
1 polymer ?
#
loop_
_entity_poly.entity_id
_entity_poly.type
_entity_poly.pdbx_seq_one_letter_code
_entity_poly.pdbx_strand_id
1 'polypeptide(L)'
;MPALILFTLFMVAVLLESTILDYARVAGVKVDLVLVLVVFHAIVRGPREGALWGFIGGIAQDILTGSYIGLNALVKMLTGYCVGLGESTFYKDSTVIVAGITWLATIFAGIVTYVLLLTLGLFISPADAVARVILPLSVYNLAVALLFYRRFYVWETRGFLAPR
;
A
#
# COMPACT_ATOMS: atom_id res chain seq x y z
N MET A 1 1.23 6.45 -22.02
CA MET A 1 -0.07 7.00 -21.58
C MET A 1 -0.59 6.38 -20.28
N PRO A 2 -0.63 5.05 -20.07
CA PRO A 2 -1.16 4.48 -18.82
C PRO A 2 -0.29 4.82 -17.58
N ALA A 3 1.03 4.90 -17.73
CA ALA A 3 1.94 5.26 -16.63
C ALA A 3 1.71 6.67 -16.09
N LEU A 4 1.35 7.66 -16.93
CA LEU A 4 1.03 9.01 -16.46
C LEU A 4 -0.24 9.02 -15.61
N ILE A 5 -1.26 8.27 -16.01
CA ILE A 5 -2.53 8.14 -15.26
C ILE A 5 -2.28 7.45 -13.92
N LEU A 6 -1.48 6.38 -13.90
CA LEU A 6 -1.07 5.70 -12.66
C LEU A 6 -0.29 6.65 -11.75
N PHE A 7 0.66 7.40 -12.29
CA PHE A 7 1.39 8.39 -11.52
C PHE A 7 0.47 9.44 -10.91
N THR A 8 -0.47 9.99 -11.69
CA THR A 8 -1.47 10.93 -11.17
C THR A 8 -2.34 10.28 -10.09
N LEU A 9 -2.78 9.04 -10.27
CA LEU A 9 -3.57 8.31 -9.27
C LEU A 9 -2.81 8.16 -7.95
N PHE A 10 -1.53 7.79 -8.01
CA PHE A 10 -0.67 7.68 -6.84
C PHE A 10 -0.48 9.03 -6.16
N MET A 11 -0.23 10.10 -6.92
CA MET A 11 -0.09 11.45 -6.35
C MET A 11 -1.39 11.94 -5.69
N VAL A 12 -2.54 11.69 -6.32
CA VAL A 12 -3.86 12.01 -5.72
C VAL A 12 -4.09 11.20 -4.45
N ALA A 13 -3.73 9.92 -4.44
CA ALA A 13 -3.84 9.08 -3.25
C ALA A 13 -2.97 9.60 -2.10
N VAL A 14 -1.71 9.97 -2.38
CA VAL A 14 -0.80 10.53 -1.38
C VAL A 14 -1.35 11.85 -0.84
N LEU A 15 -1.86 12.74 -1.71
CA LEU A 15 -2.44 14.02 -1.32
C LEU A 15 -3.71 13.86 -0.48
N LEU A 16 -4.58 12.92 -0.86
CA LEU A 16 -5.81 12.64 -0.12
C LEU A 16 -5.51 12.00 1.23
N GLU A 17 -4.46 11.16 1.29
CA GLU A 17 -3.96 10.57 2.52
C GLU A 17 -3.37 11.61 3.47
N SER A 18 -2.54 12.53 2.98
CA SER A 18 -1.87 13.55 3.79
C SER A 18 -2.78 14.70 4.22
N THR A 19 -3.91 14.91 3.55
CA THR A 19 -4.87 15.96 3.88
C THR A 19 -6.08 15.37 4.61
N ILE A 20 -7.05 14.82 3.88
CA ILE A 20 -8.37 14.44 4.40
C ILE A 20 -8.26 13.27 5.38
N LEU A 21 -7.49 12.23 5.04
CA LEU A 21 -7.36 11.04 5.90
C LEU A 21 -6.50 11.30 7.13
N ASP A 22 -5.63 12.31 7.11
CA ASP A 22 -4.87 12.69 8.29
C ASP A 22 -5.78 13.37 9.35
N TYR A 23 -6.85 14.04 8.92
CA TYR A 23 -7.93 14.50 9.80
C TYR A 23 -8.91 13.38 10.20
N ALA A 24 -9.05 12.35 9.37
CA ALA A 24 -9.93 11.20 9.62
C ALA A 24 -9.20 10.01 10.27
N ARG A 25 -8.21 10.25 11.14
CA ARG A 25 -7.54 9.21 11.92
C ARG A 25 -8.55 8.50 12.82
N VAL A 26 -8.83 7.24 12.55
CA VAL A 26 -9.66 6.40 13.43
C VAL A 26 -8.72 5.60 14.33
N ALA A 27 -8.93 5.67 15.65
CA ALA A 27 -8.04 5.06 16.65
C ALA A 27 -6.56 5.51 16.59
N GLY A 28 -6.28 6.71 16.04
CA GLY A 28 -4.92 7.24 15.92
C GLY A 28 -4.13 6.72 14.72
N VAL A 29 -4.75 5.91 13.86
CA VAL A 29 -4.14 5.32 12.66
C VAL A 29 -4.87 5.81 11.42
N LYS A 30 -4.12 6.14 10.36
CA LYS A 30 -4.65 6.54 9.04
C LYS A 30 -4.54 5.39 8.05
N VAL A 31 -5.48 5.29 7.11
CA VAL A 31 -5.42 4.32 6.00
C VAL A 31 -4.18 4.61 5.14
N ASP A 32 -3.44 3.57 4.75
CA ASP A 32 -2.33 3.68 3.79
C ASP A 32 -2.85 3.39 2.39
N LEU A 33 -3.38 4.43 1.73
CA LEU A 33 -3.95 4.30 0.39
C LEU A 33 -2.89 3.92 -0.64
N VAL A 34 -1.68 4.41 -0.46
CA VAL A 34 -0.56 4.11 -1.36
C VAL A 34 -0.25 2.63 -1.29
N LEU A 35 -0.14 2.03 -0.10
CA LEU A 35 0.09 0.59 0.03
C LEU A 35 -1.03 -0.23 -0.60
N VAL A 36 -2.30 0.14 -0.41
CA VAL A 36 -3.44 -0.55 -1.02
C VAL A 36 -3.33 -0.54 -2.54
N LEU A 37 -3.02 0.62 -3.15
CA LEU A 37 -2.84 0.73 -4.60
C LEU A 37 -1.64 -0.09 -5.09
N VAL A 38 -0.53 -0.10 -4.35
CA VAL A 38 0.65 -0.93 -4.66
C VAL A 38 0.28 -2.40 -4.69
N VAL A 39 -0.45 -2.88 -3.69
CA VAL A 39 -0.91 -4.28 -3.60
C VAL A 39 -1.80 -4.62 -4.78
N PHE A 40 -2.77 -3.77 -5.12
CA PHE A 40 -3.65 -4.00 -6.25
C PHE A 40 -2.88 -4.11 -7.56
N HIS A 41 -1.95 -3.18 -7.77
CA HIS A 41 -1.17 -3.14 -9.00
C HIS A 41 -0.19 -4.32 -9.09
N ALA A 42 0.42 -4.71 -7.97
CA ALA A 42 1.28 -5.88 -7.87
C ALA A 42 0.53 -7.17 -8.20
N ILE A 43 -0.71 -7.33 -7.73
CA ILE A 43 -1.55 -8.51 -8.03
C ILE A 43 -1.92 -8.56 -9.51
N VAL A 44 -2.14 -7.41 -10.16
CA VAL A 44 -2.56 -7.40 -11.57
C VAL A 44 -1.37 -7.52 -12.52
N ARG A 45 -0.29 -6.78 -12.27
CA ARG A 45 0.84 -6.60 -13.20
C ARG A 45 2.16 -7.25 -12.76
N GLY A 46 2.20 -7.84 -11.57
CA GLY A 46 3.33 -8.63 -11.10
C GLY A 46 4.36 -7.84 -10.29
N PRO A 47 5.51 -8.49 -9.98
CA PRO A 47 6.43 -8.04 -8.95
C PRO A 47 7.22 -6.79 -9.36
N ARG A 48 7.57 -6.64 -10.65
CA ARG A 48 8.31 -5.47 -11.16
C ARG A 48 7.51 -4.19 -11.03
N GLU A 49 6.26 -4.21 -11.47
CA GLU A 49 5.37 -3.05 -11.38
C GLU A 49 5.01 -2.75 -9.92
N GLY A 50 4.73 -3.77 -9.11
CA GLY A 50 4.50 -3.61 -7.67
C GLY A 50 5.67 -2.92 -6.96
N ALA A 51 6.91 -3.33 -7.27
CA ALA A 51 8.11 -2.71 -6.72
C ALA A 51 8.28 -1.26 -7.17
N LEU A 52 8.14 -1.00 -8.48
CA LEU A 52 8.33 0.32 -9.07
C LEU A 52 7.34 1.35 -8.48
N TRP A 53 6.05 1.03 -8.49
CA TRP A 53 5.02 1.92 -7.96
C TRP A 53 5.05 2.01 -6.43
N GLY A 54 5.48 0.95 -5.75
CA GLY A 54 5.77 0.98 -4.31
C GLY A 54 6.88 1.97 -3.96
N PHE A 55 7.97 1.95 -4.73
CA PHE A 55 9.08 2.88 -4.55
C PHE A 55 8.67 4.33 -4.84
N ILE A 56 8.05 4.59 -5.99
CA ILE A 56 7.62 5.94 -6.39
C ILE A 56 6.60 6.50 -5.39
N GLY A 57 5.58 5.72 -5.04
CA GLY A 57 4.56 6.12 -4.08
C GLY A 57 5.12 6.34 -2.68
N GLY A 58 6.06 5.51 -2.24
CA GLY A 58 6.71 5.66 -0.95
C GLY A 58 7.64 6.87 -0.88
N ILE A 59 8.39 7.20 -1.94
CA ILE A 59 9.15 8.46 -2.02
C ILE A 59 8.20 9.66 -1.93
N ALA A 60 7.08 9.63 -2.65
CA ALA A 60 6.10 10.71 -2.61
C ALA A 60 5.53 10.90 -1.19
N GLN A 61 5.24 9.81 -0.48
CA GLN A 61 4.84 9.89 0.94
C GLN A 61 5.95 10.47 1.81
N ASP A 62 7.18 9.98 1.70
CA ASP A 62 8.32 10.45 2.51
C ASP A 62 8.54 11.96 2.36
N ILE A 63 8.43 12.49 1.13
CA ILE A 63 8.57 13.93 0.83
C ILE A 63 7.44 14.74 1.47
N LEU A 64 6.18 14.27 1.39
CA LEU A 64 5.03 15.03 1.88
C LEU A 64 4.87 14.97 3.40
N THR A 65 5.20 13.86 4.04
CA THR A 65 5.10 13.73 5.50
C THR A 65 6.33 14.28 6.23
N GLY A 66 7.39 14.67 5.50
CA GLY A 66 8.66 15.11 6.09
C GLY A 66 9.31 14.04 6.97
N SER A 67 9.01 12.77 6.69
CA SER A 67 9.52 11.62 7.45
C SER A 67 10.93 11.23 6.98
N TYR A 68 11.47 10.14 7.52
CA TYR A 68 12.75 9.58 7.06
C TYR A 68 12.70 9.24 5.57
N ILE A 69 13.42 10.03 4.76
CA ILE A 69 13.46 9.83 3.30
C ILE A 69 13.96 8.42 2.99
N GLY A 70 13.16 7.66 2.25
CA GLY A 70 13.47 6.29 1.82
C GLY A 70 12.84 5.20 2.69
N LEU A 71 12.27 5.53 3.85
CA LEU A 71 11.65 4.54 4.73
C LEU A 71 10.37 3.97 4.08
N ASN A 72 9.41 4.82 3.69
CA ASN A 72 8.21 4.34 3.03
C ASN A 72 8.52 3.78 1.65
N ALA A 73 9.47 4.37 0.92
CA ALA A 73 9.92 3.87 -0.37
C ALA A 73 10.37 2.41 -0.30
N LEU A 74 11.24 2.08 0.66
CA LEU A 74 11.78 0.73 0.82
C LEU A 74 10.69 -0.25 1.26
N VAL A 75 9.89 0.10 2.26
CA VAL A 75 8.81 -0.75 2.79
C VAL A 75 7.81 -1.10 1.69
N LYS A 76 7.34 -0.10 0.94
CA LYS A 76 6.31 -0.29 -0.09
C LYS A 76 6.85 -0.99 -1.31
N MET A 77 8.10 -0.72 -1.71
CA MET A 77 8.78 -1.46 -2.77
C MET A 77 8.89 -2.95 -2.43
N LEU A 78 9.40 -3.29 -1.24
CA LEU A 78 9.55 -4.68 -0.81
C LEU A 78 8.20 -5.38 -0.72
N THR A 79 7.20 -4.72 -0.13
CA THR A 79 5.86 -5.28 0.01
C THR A 79 5.21 -5.52 -1.35
N GLY A 80 5.28 -4.55 -2.26
CA GLY A 80 4.76 -4.67 -3.62
C GLY A 80 5.46 -5.77 -4.42
N TYR A 81 6.78 -5.90 -4.28
CA TYR A 81 7.54 -6.99 -4.90
C TYR A 81 7.08 -8.36 -4.38
N CYS A 82 7.04 -8.54 -3.05
CA CYS A 82 6.63 -9.80 -2.42
C CYS A 82 5.20 -10.21 -2.80
N VAL A 83 4.27 -9.27 -2.80
CA VAL A 83 2.89 -9.52 -3.25
C VAL A 83 2.85 -9.87 -4.73
N GLY A 84 3.59 -9.15 -5.57
CA GLY A 84 3.58 -9.41 -7.01
C GLY A 84 4.19 -10.74 -7.40
N LEU A 85 5.02 -11.38 -6.56
CA LEU A 85 5.50 -12.75 -6.81
C LEU A 85 4.35 -13.77 -6.86
N GLY A 86 3.22 -13.49 -6.20
CA GLY A 86 2.03 -14.33 -6.24
C GLY A 86 1.05 -14.01 -7.36
N GLU A 87 1.38 -13.09 -8.28
CA GLU A 87 0.49 -12.61 -9.35
C GLU A 87 -0.14 -13.72 -10.19
N SER A 88 0.62 -14.78 -10.52
CA SER A 88 0.13 -15.93 -11.28
C SER A 88 -0.69 -16.93 -10.46
N THR A 89 -0.60 -16.87 -9.13
CA THR A 89 -1.25 -17.80 -8.20
C THR A 89 -2.55 -17.22 -7.63
N PHE A 90 -2.67 -15.89 -7.56
CA PHE A 90 -3.82 -15.24 -6.93
C PHE A 90 -5.03 -15.14 -7.86
N TYR A 91 -6.20 -15.46 -7.32
CA TYR A 91 -7.48 -15.29 -8.00
C TYR A 91 -7.88 -13.81 -8.05
N LYS A 92 -7.53 -13.14 -9.16
CA LYS A 92 -7.75 -11.70 -9.38
C LYS A 92 -9.23 -11.30 -9.41
N ASP A 93 -10.15 -12.23 -9.71
CA ASP A 93 -11.60 -11.94 -9.69
C ASP A 93 -12.19 -11.90 -8.28
N SER A 94 -11.53 -12.54 -7.30
CA SER A 94 -12.05 -12.62 -5.95
C SER A 94 -11.59 -11.44 -5.11
N THR A 95 -12.52 -10.51 -4.87
CA THR A 95 -12.29 -9.35 -3.99
C THR A 95 -11.91 -9.77 -2.57
N VAL A 96 -12.43 -10.89 -2.08
CA VAL A 96 -12.12 -11.42 -0.74
C VAL A 96 -10.68 -11.89 -0.65
N ILE A 97 -10.17 -12.59 -1.67
CA ILE A 97 -8.78 -13.06 -1.71
C ILE A 97 -7.83 -11.87 -1.73
N VAL A 98 -8.12 -10.86 -2.55
CA VAL A 98 -7.29 -9.66 -2.66
C VAL A 98 -7.30 -8.83 -1.38
N ALA A 99 -8.44 -8.73 -0.70
CA ALA A 99 -8.51 -8.11 0.61
C ALA A 99 -7.68 -8.87 1.67
N GLY A 100 -7.72 -10.20 1.66
CA GLY A 100 -6.88 -11.04 2.52
C GLY A 100 -5.39 -10.83 2.26
N ILE A 101 -4.98 -10.74 0.98
CA ILE A 101 -3.60 -10.43 0.60
C ILE A 101 -3.21 -9.02 1.06
N THR A 102 -4.11 -8.04 0.91
CA THR A 102 -3.86 -6.65 1.36
C THR A 102 -3.67 -6.57 2.87
N TRP A 103 -4.45 -7.36 3.63
CA TRP A 103 -4.30 -7.49 5.08
C TRP A 103 -2.93 -8.03 5.47
N LEU A 104 -2.52 -9.16 4.88
CA LEU A 104 -1.20 -9.77 5.11
C LEU A 104 -0.05 -8.84 4.68
N ALA A 105 -0.20 -8.18 3.53
CA ALA A 105 0.77 -7.21 3.02
C ALA A 105 0.93 -6.02 3.96
N THR A 106 -0.16 -5.55 4.57
CA THR A 106 -0.12 -4.46 5.55
C THR A 106 0.60 -4.87 6.84
N ILE A 107 0.38 -6.11 7.31
CA ILE A 107 1.13 -6.65 8.45
C ILE A 107 2.61 -6.74 8.12
N PHE A 108 2.96 -7.27 6.94
CA PHE A 108 4.35 -7.35 6.48
C PHE A 108 4.99 -5.97 6.41
N ALA A 109 4.34 -5.00 5.77
CA ALA A 109 4.82 -3.63 5.69
C ALA A 109 5.04 -3.01 7.08
N GLY A 110 4.12 -3.26 8.02
CA GLY A 110 4.24 -2.81 9.41
C GLY A 110 5.44 -3.41 10.14
N ILE A 111 5.71 -4.70 9.94
CA ILE A 111 6.88 -5.38 10.53
C ILE A 111 8.18 -4.83 9.93
N VAL A 112 8.26 -4.67 8.61
CA VAL A 112 9.45 -4.10 7.96
C VAL A 112 9.68 -2.67 8.44
N THR A 113 8.61 -1.86 8.54
CA THR A 113 8.67 -0.50 9.08
C THR A 113 9.23 -0.51 10.50
N TYR A 114 8.72 -1.38 11.37
CA TYR A 114 9.21 -1.50 12.74
C TYR A 114 10.70 -1.86 12.80
N VAL A 115 11.15 -2.83 12.00
CA VAL A 115 12.57 -3.21 11.92
C VAL A 115 13.44 -2.04 11.46
N LEU A 116 13.00 -1.28 10.45
CA LEU A 116 13.74 -0.11 9.98
C LEU A 116 13.80 1.00 11.05
N LEU A 117 12.72 1.22 11.79
CA LEU A 117 12.69 2.19 12.88
C LEU A 117 13.69 1.83 14.00
N LEU A 118 13.89 0.54 14.29
CA LEU A 118 14.92 0.09 15.23
C LEU A 118 16.33 0.46 14.75
N THR A 119 16.61 0.37 13.44
CA THR A 119 17.92 0.78 12.88
C THR A 119 18.17 2.29 12.99
N LEU A 120 17.10 3.08 13.09
CA LEU A 120 17.14 4.53 13.30
C LEU A 120 17.22 4.91 14.79
N GLY A 121 17.29 3.93 15.70
CA GLY A 121 17.38 4.14 17.14
C GLY A 121 16.04 4.48 17.81
N LEU A 122 14.91 4.29 17.12
CA LEU A 122 13.58 4.50 17.69
C LEU A 122 13.08 3.22 18.34
N PHE A 123 13.13 3.18 19.67
CA PHE A 123 12.69 2.03 20.45
C PHE A 123 11.23 2.22 20.88
N ILE A 124 10.35 1.45 20.26
CA ILE A 124 8.93 1.35 20.63
C ILE A 124 8.71 -0.07 21.13
N SER A 125 7.88 -0.24 22.17
CA SER A 125 7.47 -1.57 22.62
C SER A 125 6.87 -2.37 21.45
N PRO A 126 7.37 -3.59 21.14
CA PRO A 126 6.83 -4.39 20.05
C PRO A 126 5.32 -4.63 20.19
N ALA A 127 4.86 -4.84 21.42
CA ALA A 127 3.44 -5.07 21.71
C ALA A 127 2.59 -3.83 21.37
N ASP A 128 3.08 -2.62 21.66
CA ASP A 128 2.36 -1.39 21.32
C ASP A 128 2.38 -1.13 19.81
N ALA A 129 3.51 -1.37 19.12
CA ALA A 129 3.59 -1.23 17.67
C ALA A 129 2.57 -2.16 16.98
N VAL A 130 2.49 -3.42 17.41
CA VAL A 130 1.54 -4.38 16.83
C VAL A 130 0.09 -4.02 17.19
N ALA A 131 -0.21 -3.83 18.47
CA ALA A 131 -1.58 -3.69 18.95
C ALA A 131 -2.21 -2.33 18.59
N ARG A 132 -1.43 -1.24 18.58
CA ARG A 132 -1.94 0.11 18.35
C ARG A 132 -1.81 0.58 16.91
N VAL A 133 -0.87 0.03 16.14
CA VAL A 133 -0.59 0.50 14.77
C VAL A 133 -0.85 -0.60 13.74
N ILE A 134 -0.09 -1.70 13.79
CA ILE A 134 -0.11 -2.71 12.70
C ILE A 134 -1.48 -3.38 12.58
N LEU A 135 -2.06 -3.84 13.69
CA LEU A 135 -3.36 -4.51 13.67
C LEU A 135 -4.49 -3.59 13.21
N PRO A 136 -4.72 -2.40 13.81
CA PRO A 136 -5.75 -1.47 13.34
C PRO A 136 -5.57 -1.08 11.87
N LEU A 137 -4.32 -0.77 11.45
CA LEU A 137 -4.00 -0.39 10.07
C LEU A 137 -4.36 -1.52 9.10
N SER A 138 -4.00 -2.75 9.45
CA SER A 138 -4.28 -3.92 8.61
C SER A 138 -5.78 -4.10 8.38
N VAL A 139 -6.61 -3.91 9.42
CA VAL A 139 -8.07 -4.03 9.33
C VAL A 139 -8.66 -2.91 8.48
N TYR A 140 -8.17 -1.68 8.62
CA TYR A 140 -8.62 -0.57 7.77
C TYR A 140 -8.26 -0.79 6.30
N ASN A 141 -7.02 -1.18 6.01
CA ASN A 141 -6.60 -1.47 4.65
C ASN A 141 -7.37 -2.67 4.05
N LEU A 142 -7.69 -3.69 4.85
CA LEU A 142 -8.57 -4.79 4.44
C LEU A 142 -9.97 -4.29 4.06
N ALA A 143 -10.57 -3.45 4.89
CA ALA A 143 -11.92 -2.92 4.64
C ALA A 143 -11.95 -2.06 3.37
N VAL A 144 -10.94 -1.21 3.19
CA VAL A 144 -10.76 -0.42 1.96
C VAL A 144 -10.53 -1.34 0.76
N ALA A 145 -9.73 -2.39 0.92
CA ALA A 145 -9.51 -3.35 -0.16
C ALA A 145 -10.81 -4.02 -0.61
N LEU A 146 -11.63 -4.49 0.33
CA LEU A 146 -12.94 -5.08 0.04
C LEU A 146 -13.86 -4.12 -0.72
N LEU A 147 -13.85 -2.83 -0.37
CA LEU A 147 -14.77 -1.86 -0.95
C LEU A 147 -14.33 -1.33 -2.33
N PHE A 148 -13.02 -1.17 -2.54
CA PHE A 148 -12.48 -0.48 -3.69
C PHE A 148 -11.84 -1.39 -4.74
N TYR A 149 -11.41 -2.61 -4.39
CA TYR A 149 -10.70 -3.47 -5.34
C TYR A 149 -11.53 -3.80 -6.57
N ARG A 150 -12.82 -4.14 -6.41
CA ARG A 150 -13.70 -4.45 -7.55
C ARG A 150 -13.78 -3.30 -8.56
N ARG A 151 -13.82 -2.06 -8.08
CA ARG A 151 -13.86 -0.88 -8.96
C ARG A 151 -12.52 -0.70 -9.68
N PHE A 152 -11.43 -0.83 -8.94
CA PHE A 152 -10.08 -0.75 -9.49
C PHE A 152 -9.84 -1.82 -10.57
N TYR A 153 -10.17 -3.08 -10.29
CA TYR A 153 -9.99 -4.20 -11.21
C TYR A 153 -10.72 -3.99 -12.55
N VAL A 154 -11.94 -3.46 -12.51
CA VAL A 154 -12.72 -3.14 -13.73
C VAL A 154 -12.04 -2.02 -14.54
N TRP A 155 -11.50 -0.99 -13.89
CA TRP A 155 -10.79 0.09 -14.58
C TRP A 155 -9.46 -0.36 -15.21
N GLU A 156 -8.77 -1.28 -14.54
CA GLU A 156 -7.48 -1.84 -14.97
C GLU A 156 -7.66 -2.83 -16.14
N THR A 157 -8.69 -3.68 -16.10
CA THR A 157 -8.92 -4.74 -17.12
C THR A 157 -9.81 -4.33 -18.29
N ARG A 158 -10.78 -3.43 -18.09
CA ARG A 158 -11.75 -3.02 -19.13
C ARG A 158 -11.66 -1.53 -19.49
N GLY A 159 -10.80 -0.77 -18.82
CA GLY A 159 -10.70 0.69 -18.95
C GLY A 159 -9.39 1.18 -19.59
N PHE A 160 -9.11 2.47 -19.39
CA PHE A 160 -8.04 3.25 -20.01
C PHE A 160 -6.59 2.78 -19.71
N LEU A 161 -6.40 1.81 -18.80
CA LEU A 161 -5.09 1.32 -18.35
C LEU A 161 -4.68 -0.04 -18.93
N ALA A 162 -5.55 -0.68 -19.73
CA ALA A 162 -5.26 -1.98 -20.32
C ALA A 162 -3.96 -1.93 -21.15
N PRO A 163 -3.04 -2.91 -20.98
CA PRO A 163 -1.88 -3.05 -21.85
C PRO A 163 -2.40 -3.36 -23.26
N ARG A 164 -2.30 -2.39 -24.17
CA ARG A 164 -2.46 -2.63 -25.61
C ARG A 164 -1.25 -3.33 -26.16
#